data_AF-A0A7N9C8P0-F1
#
_entry.id   AF-A0A7N9C8P0-F1
#
_cell.length_a   1.000
_cell.length_b   1.000
_cell.length_c   1.000
_cell.angle_alpha   90.00
_cell.angle_beta   90.00
_cell.angle_gamma   90.00
#
_symmetry.space_group_name_H-M   'P 1'
#
loop_
_entity.id
_entity.type
_entity.pdbx_description
1 polymer ?
#
loop_
_entity_poly.entity_id
_entity_poly.type
_entity_poly.pdbx_seq_one_letter_code
_entity_poly.pdbx_strand_id
1 'polypeptide(L)'
;MKSSPALTLQLWERSPAPEFPGVSVRRSALNTEHTMEFVLSWVFLVALLKGVQCEVQLVESGGGLAKPGGSLRLSCAASGFSFSDYYMYWVRQAPGKGLEWVSGISYTGGSTYYADSVKGRFTISRENAKNTLYLQMDSLRAEDTAVYYCARDTVRGGQCEPRHKPPCRNAGGKSAAGGARDPLIRVNPEAGAHGG
;
A
#
# COMPACT_ATOMS: atom_id res chain seq x y z
N MET A 1 53.96 -29.84 -18.20
CA MET A 1 54.77 -30.56 -17.19
C MET A 1 55.78 -29.59 -16.60
N LYS A 2 55.76 -29.47 -15.27
CA LYS A 2 56.81 -28.92 -14.37
C LYS A 2 57.09 -27.41 -14.47
N SER A 3 57.47 -26.68 -13.42
CA SER A 3 57.35 -26.74 -11.95
C SER A 3 58.35 -25.68 -11.45
N SER A 4 57.88 -24.77 -10.59
CA SER A 4 58.63 -23.92 -9.64
C SER A 4 59.74 -22.95 -10.11
N PRO A 5 59.66 -21.70 -9.66
CA PRO A 5 60.80 -20.84 -9.35
C PRO A 5 60.94 -20.71 -7.82
N ALA A 6 61.95 -21.33 -7.24
CA ALA A 6 62.41 -21.04 -5.88
C ALA A 6 63.92 -20.80 -5.93
N LEU A 7 64.36 -19.83 -5.14
CA LEU A 7 65.76 -19.51 -4.80
C LEU A 7 66.55 -18.66 -5.80
N THR A 8 66.43 -17.34 -5.70
CA THR A 8 67.62 -16.46 -5.68
C THR A 8 67.33 -15.19 -4.87
N LEU A 9 66.98 -15.39 -3.61
CA LEU A 9 67.02 -14.39 -2.53
C LEU A 9 68.44 -14.41 -1.94
N GLN A 10 69.43 -13.77 -2.55
CA GLN A 10 70.76 -13.56 -1.92
C GLN A 10 71.54 -12.47 -2.68
N LEU A 11 71.45 -11.20 -2.27
CA LEU A 11 72.60 -10.29 -2.06
C LEU A 11 72.16 -8.83 -1.78
N TRP A 12 71.75 -8.56 -0.54
CA TRP A 12 71.93 -7.22 0.06
C TRP A 12 72.39 -7.33 1.54
N GLU A 13 72.63 -8.54 2.07
CA GLU A 13 73.22 -8.73 3.39
C GLU A 13 74.69 -8.30 3.42
N ARG A 14 74.93 -7.03 3.72
CA ARG A 14 76.09 -6.58 4.54
C ARG A 14 75.96 -5.12 4.93
N SER A 15 75.41 -4.86 6.11
CA SER A 15 76.16 -4.21 7.20
C SER A 15 75.30 -3.96 8.44
N PRO A 16 75.92 -3.92 9.65
CA PRO A 16 75.27 -4.16 10.93
C PRO A 16 74.73 -2.89 11.61
N ALA A 17 73.61 -3.03 12.32
CA ALA A 17 73.12 -2.03 13.27
C ALA A 17 73.66 -2.32 14.68
N PRO A 18 74.06 -1.31 15.47
CA PRO A 18 74.41 -1.47 16.88
C PRO A 18 73.16 -1.41 17.78
N GLU A 19 73.13 -2.29 18.79
CA GLU A 19 72.15 -2.29 19.88
C GLU A 19 72.45 -1.16 20.89
N PHE A 20 71.41 -0.49 21.38
CA PHE A 20 71.45 0.30 22.63
C PHE A 20 70.28 -0.11 23.55
N PRO A 21 70.51 -0.26 24.86
CA PRO A 21 69.53 -0.80 25.78
C PRO A 21 68.59 0.26 26.36
N GLY A 22 67.33 -0.14 26.55
CA GLY A 22 66.55 0.13 27.76
C GLY A 22 66.27 1.59 28.15
N VAL A 23 65.16 2.14 27.66
CA VAL A 23 64.35 3.09 28.44
C VAL A 23 62.92 2.59 28.48
N SER A 24 62.46 2.24 29.68
CA SER A 24 61.07 1.88 29.96
C SER A 24 60.22 3.15 29.89
N VAL A 25 59.57 3.36 28.74
CA VAL A 25 58.45 4.29 28.63
C VAL A 25 57.18 3.49 28.87
N ARG A 26 56.55 3.66 30.04
CA ARG A 26 55.18 3.19 30.26
C ARG A 26 54.29 3.90 29.24
N ARG A 27 53.86 3.18 28.20
CA ARG A 27 52.73 3.61 27.38
C ARG A 27 51.48 3.51 28.24
N SER A 28 50.94 4.65 28.65
CA SER A 28 49.54 4.75 29.05
C SER A 28 48.69 4.39 27.84
N ALA A 29 48.26 3.14 27.75
CA ALA A 29 47.17 2.74 26.88
C ALA A 29 45.88 3.24 27.54
N LEU A 30 45.44 4.46 27.20
CA LEU A 30 44.08 4.89 27.48
C LEU A 30 43.19 4.31 26.36
N ASN A 31 42.85 3.03 26.51
CA ASN A 31 41.93 2.32 25.63
C ASN A 31 40.62 3.10 25.51
N THR A 32 40.33 3.61 24.32
CA THR A 32 39.04 4.20 23.96
C THR A 32 38.12 3.06 23.49
N GLU A 33 37.66 2.22 24.43
CA GLU A 33 36.80 1.05 24.15
C GLU A 33 35.43 1.13 24.86
N HIS A 34 35.04 2.31 25.38
CA HIS A 34 33.79 2.50 26.13
C HIS A 34 32.74 3.37 25.42
N THR A 35 32.91 3.71 24.13
CA THR A 35 31.94 4.52 23.37
C THR A 35 31.15 3.74 22.32
N MET A 36 31.56 2.53 21.93
CA MET A 36 30.88 1.78 20.86
C MET A 36 29.63 1.02 21.33
N GLU A 37 29.61 0.51 22.56
CA GLU A 37 28.45 -0.21 23.12
C GLU A 37 27.27 0.72 23.40
N PHE A 38 27.51 1.96 23.88
CA PHE A 38 26.44 2.92 24.14
C PHE A 38 25.80 3.44 22.86
N VAL A 39 26.59 3.66 21.82
CA VAL A 39 26.08 4.09 20.50
C VAL A 39 25.33 2.94 19.83
N LEU A 40 25.83 1.71 19.89
CA LEU A 40 25.13 0.53 19.38
C LEU A 40 23.84 0.25 20.16
N SER A 41 23.86 0.38 21.50
CA SER A 41 22.69 0.24 22.37
C SER A 41 21.66 1.32 22.10
N TRP A 42 22.05 2.58 21.90
CA TRP A 42 21.15 3.66 21.51
C TRP A 42 20.62 3.49 20.08
N VAL A 43 21.43 3.01 19.14
CA VAL A 43 20.99 2.68 17.78
C VAL A 43 19.99 1.51 17.80
N PHE A 44 20.23 0.49 18.63
CA PHE A 44 19.27 -0.59 18.89
C PHE A 44 17.99 -0.07 19.55
N LEU A 45 18.09 0.84 20.53
CA LEU A 45 16.94 1.46 21.19
C LEU A 45 16.10 2.27 20.20
N VAL A 46 16.74 3.06 19.33
CA VAL A 46 16.07 3.83 18.28
C VAL A 46 15.50 2.90 17.19
N ALA A 47 16.13 1.77 16.88
CA ALA A 47 15.62 0.78 15.94
C ALA A 47 14.42 0.00 16.47
N LEU A 48 14.39 -0.30 17.79
CA LEU A 48 13.26 -0.94 18.45
C LEU A 48 12.07 0.03 18.63
N LEU A 49 12.31 1.34 18.73
CA LEU A 49 11.26 2.37 18.81
C LEU A 49 10.67 2.76 17.44
N LYS A 50 11.16 2.22 16.32
CA LYS A 50 10.60 2.44 14.97
C LYS A 50 9.40 1.53 14.65
N GLY A 51 8.82 0.84 15.63
CA GLY A 51 7.73 -0.10 15.45
C GLY A 51 6.40 0.44 15.97
N VAL A 52 5.37 0.42 15.11
CA VAL A 52 3.98 0.89 15.31
C VAL A 52 3.76 2.35 14.88
N GLN A 53 3.72 2.55 13.57
CA GLN A 53 2.80 3.54 13.02
C GLN A 53 1.40 2.93 13.10
N CYS A 54 0.54 3.47 13.96
CA CYS A 54 -0.91 3.22 13.88
C CYS A 54 -1.44 4.03 12.69
N GLU A 55 -1.13 3.58 11.48
CA GLU A 55 -1.61 4.18 10.24
C GLU A 55 -3.05 3.69 9.99
N VAL A 56 -3.93 4.61 9.55
CA VAL A 56 -5.29 4.24 9.14
C VAL A 56 -5.19 3.54 7.79
N GLN A 57 -5.59 2.27 7.72
CA GLN A 57 -5.56 1.53 6.45
C GLN A 57 -6.94 1.00 6.06
N LEU A 58 -7.19 1.08 4.76
CA LEU A 58 -8.30 0.46 4.07
C LEU A 58 -7.67 -0.43 3.00
N VAL A 59 -7.98 -1.73 3.05
CA VAL A 59 -7.37 -2.73 2.16
C VAL A 59 -8.45 -3.46 1.39
N GLU A 60 -8.58 -3.14 0.11
CA GLU A 60 -9.51 -3.76 -0.82
C GLU A 60 -8.99 -5.08 -1.38
N SER A 61 -9.89 -6.05 -1.54
CA SER A 61 -9.61 -7.41 -2.01
C SER A 61 -10.84 -8.04 -2.65
N GLY A 62 -10.67 -9.21 -3.28
CA GLY A 62 -11.78 -9.96 -3.89
C GLY A 62 -12.16 -9.52 -5.31
N GLY A 63 -11.41 -8.59 -5.90
CA GLY A 63 -11.56 -8.28 -7.32
C GLY A 63 -10.99 -9.39 -8.22
N GLY A 64 -11.30 -9.32 -9.50
CA GLY A 64 -10.91 -10.33 -10.47
C GLY A 64 -11.64 -10.17 -11.79
N LEU A 65 -11.66 -11.28 -12.52
CA LEU A 65 -12.20 -11.35 -13.86
C LEU A 65 -13.47 -12.21 -13.86
N ALA A 66 -14.62 -11.62 -14.17
CA ALA A 66 -15.94 -12.27 -14.04
C ALA A 66 -16.68 -12.27 -15.39
N LYS A 67 -17.47 -13.31 -15.69
CA LYS A 67 -18.29 -13.31 -16.92
C LYS A 67 -19.41 -12.26 -16.83
N PRO A 68 -19.94 -11.75 -17.96
CA PRO A 68 -21.13 -10.92 -17.95
C PRO A 68 -22.31 -11.70 -17.37
N GLY A 69 -23.10 -11.04 -16.53
CA GLY A 69 -24.15 -11.69 -15.75
C GLY A 69 -23.63 -12.52 -14.57
N GLY A 70 -22.30 -12.64 -14.40
CA GLY A 70 -21.70 -13.30 -13.26
C GLY A 70 -21.79 -12.46 -11.98
N SER A 71 -21.32 -13.06 -10.89
CA SER A 71 -21.25 -12.42 -9.58
C SER A 71 -19.81 -12.33 -9.10
N LEU A 72 -19.51 -11.27 -8.35
CA LEU A 72 -18.23 -11.07 -7.69
C LEU A 72 -18.46 -10.42 -6.33
N ARG A 73 -17.56 -10.69 -5.38
CA ARG A 73 -17.63 -10.11 -4.04
C ARG A 73 -16.33 -9.39 -3.72
N LEU A 74 -16.44 -8.09 -3.46
CA LEU A 74 -15.33 -7.29 -2.94
C LEU A 74 -15.38 -7.25 -1.42
N SER A 75 -14.20 -7.14 -0.82
CA SER A 75 -14.00 -6.92 0.60
C SER A 75 -13.03 -5.77 0.84
N CYS A 76 -13.30 -4.96 1.84
CA CYS A 76 -12.44 -3.90 2.31
C CYS A 76 -12.22 -4.06 3.81
N ALA A 77 -10.99 -4.40 4.20
CA ALA A 77 -10.60 -4.52 5.60
C ALA A 77 -10.10 -3.17 6.11
N ALA A 78 -10.67 -2.71 7.22
CA ALA A 78 -10.30 -1.47 7.88
C ALA A 78 -9.42 -1.73 9.11
N SER A 79 -8.36 -0.96 9.27
CA SER A 79 -7.50 -0.97 10.45
C SER A 79 -7.09 0.46 10.85
N GLY A 80 -6.67 0.64 12.11
CA GLY A 80 -6.25 1.94 12.64
C GLY A 80 -7.40 2.88 13.03
N PHE A 81 -8.66 2.44 12.99
CA PHE A 81 -9.81 3.22 13.48
C PHE A 81 -11.00 2.35 13.91
N SER A 82 -11.93 2.96 14.65
CA SER A 82 -13.20 2.33 15.05
C SER A 82 -14.18 2.26 13.87
N PHE A 83 -14.18 1.15 13.13
CA PHE A 83 -15.04 0.94 11.95
C PHE A 83 -16.54 1.04 12.26
N SER A 84 -16.94 0.82 13.51
CA SER A 84 -18.32 0.92 13.97
C SER A 84 -18.87 2.35 13.98
N ASP A 85 -18.02 3.37 13.95
CA ASP A 85 -18.42 4.75 14.24
C ASP A 85 -18.62 5.59 12.97
N TYR A 86 -18.33 5.02 11.81
CA TYR A 86 -18.32 5.75 10.55
C TYR A 86 -19.28 5.18 9.51
N TYR A 87 -19.82 6.08 8.69
CA TYR A 87 -20.42 5.70 7.42
C TYR A 87 -19.32 5.21 6.47
N MET A 88 -19.65 4.16 5.73
CA MET A 88 -18.76 3.55 4.77
C MET A 88 -19.39 3.57 3.40
N TYR A 89 -18.56 3.85 2.40
CA TYR A 89 -18.99 4.00 1.01
C TYR A 89 -18.13 3.13 0.09
N TRP A 90 -18.74 2.67 -1.01
CA TRP A 90 -18.04 2.17 -2.17
C TRP A 90 -18.07 3.21 -3.28
N VAL A 91 -16.92 3.46 -3.87
CA VAL A 91 -16.72 4.37 -4.99
C VAL A 91 -16.02 3.58 -6.09
N ARG A 92 -16.34 3.86 -7.35
CA ARG A 92 -15.67 3.23 -8.48
C ARG A 92 -15.09 4.26 -9.44
N GLN A 93 -13.99 3.91 -10.08
CA GLN A 93 -13.37 4.69 -11.14
C GLN A 93 -13.25 3.84 -12.41
N ALA A 94 -14.04 4.18 -13.42
CA ALA A 94 -13.90 3.55 -14.73
C ALA A 94 -12.71 4.18 -15.50
N PRO A 95 -12.00 3.41 -16.35
CA PRO A 95 -10.89 3.93 -17.15
C PRO A 95 -11.32 5.15 -17.98
N GLY A 96 -10.61 6.28 -17.82
CA GLY A 96 -10.93 7.53 -18.53
C GLY A 96 -12.17 8.27 -18.02
N LYS A 97 -12.75 7.85 -16.88
CA LYS A 97 -13.85 8.56 -16.20
C LYS A 97 -13.42 9.01 -14.79
N GLY A 98 -14.21 9.91 -14.22
CA GLY A 98 -14.07 10.32 -12.81
C GLY A 98 -14.55 9.24 -11.82
N LEU A 99 -14.41 9.55 -10.54
CA LEU A 99 -14.95 8.77 -9.44
C LEU A 99 -16.48 8.84 -9.43
N GLU A 100 -17.14 7.68 -9.34
CA GLU A 100 -18.60 7.53 -9.24
C GLU A 100 -18.93 6.83 -7.92
N TRP A 101 -19.82 7.43 -7.14
CA TRP A 101 -20.32 6.80 -5.92
C TRP A 101 -21.25 5.63 -6.25
N VAL A 102 -21.09 4.49 -5.57
CA VAL A 102 -21.79 3.23 -5.88
C VAL A 102 -22.81 2.87 -4.82
N SER A 103 -22.39 2.84 -3.55
CA SER A 103 -23.26 2.48 -2.43
C SER A 103 -22.69 2.99 -1.11
N GLY A 104 -23.56 3.06 -0.10
CA GLY A 104 -23.23 3.52 1.23
C GLY A 104 -23.98 2.77 2.31
N ILE A 105 -23.36 2.59 3.46
CA ILE A 105 -23.94 1.93 4.61
C ILE A 105 -23.67 2.74 5.88
N SER A 106 -24.71 2.88 6.69
CA SER A 106 -24.62 3.53 8.00
C SER A 106 -23.74 2.78 8.98
N TYR A 107 -23.24 3.51 9.97
CA TYR A 107 -22.40 3.00 11.05
C TYR A 107 -23.11 1.94 11.92
N THR A 108 -24.44 1.85 11.91
CA THR A 108 -25.21 0.75 12.53
C THR A 108 -25.48 -0.41 11.57
N GLY A 109 -25.34 -0.20 10.26
CA GLY A 109 -25.74 -1.15 9.22
C GLY A 109 -27.23 -1.15 8.89
N GLY A 110 -28.06 -0.34 9.58
CA GLY A 110 -29.52 -0.33 9.41
C GLY A 110 -30.00 0.39 8.15
N SER A 111 -29.25 1.38 7.67
CA SER A 111 -29.54 2.12 6.45
C SER A 111 -28.49 1.82 5.37
N THR A 112 -28.97 1.48 4.17
CA THR A 112 -28.14 1.26 2.98
C THR A 112 -28.66 2.12 1.82
N TYR A 113 -27.73 2.63 1.02
CA TYR A 113 -28.00 3.49 -0.12
C TYR A 113 -27.25 2.96 -1.34
N TYR A 114 -27.83 3.12 -2.53
CA TYR A 114 -27.28 2.61 -3.79
C TYR A 114 -27.45 3.64 -4.90
N ALA A 115 -26.49 3.70 -5.81
CA ALA A 115 -26.62 4.49 -7.03
C ALA A 115 -27.64 3.83 -7.97
N ASP A 116 -28.35 4.64 -8.76
CA ASP A 116 -29.39 4.17 -9.67
C ASP A 116 -28.85 3.17 -10.72
N SER A 117 -27.55 3.26 -11.06
CA SER A 117 -26.88 2.37 -12.02
C SER A 117 -26.71 0.92 -11.52
N VAL A 118 -26.70 0.72 -10.19
CA VAL A 118 -26.41 -0.59 -9.56
C VAL A 118 -27.53 -1.09 -8.65
N LYS A 119 -28.57 -0.26 -8.45
CA LYS A 119 -29.71 -0.58 -7.60
C LYS A 119 -30.38 -1.89 -8.04
N GLY A 120 -30.59 -2.80 -7.07
CA GLY A 120 -31.19 -4.11 -7.31
C GLY A 120 -30.23 -5.19 -7.85
N ARG A 121 -28.97 -4.84 -8.12
CA ARG A 121 -27.93 -5.79 -8.56
C ARG A 121 -26.82 -5.93 -7.53
N PHE A 122 -26.46 -4.83 -6.87
CA PHE A 122 -25.38 -4.81 -5.88
C PHE A 122 -25.97 -4.77 -4.47
N THR A 123 -25.30 -5.45 -3.54
CA THR A 123 -25.67 -5.51 -2.13
C THR A 123 -24.46 -5.14 -1.28
N ILE A 124 -24.56 -4.05 -0.52
CA ILE A 124 -23.55 -3.65 0.45
C ILE A 124 -23.85 -4.31 1.80
N SER A 125 -22.83 -4.89 2.42
CA SER A 125 -22.93 -5.44 3.77
C SER A 125 -21.66 -5.14 4.56
N ARG A 126 -21.75 -5.21 5.89
CA ARG A 126 -20.62 -4.91 6.77
C ARG A 126 -20.57 -5.87 7.94
N GLU A 127 -19.37 -6.16 8.40
CA GLU A 127 -19.10 -7.03 9.53
C GLU A 127 -18.17 -6.33 10.53
N ASN A 128 -18.76 -5.77 11.59
CA ASN A 128 -18.01 -4.96 12.57
C ASN A 128 -17.02 -5.79 13.37
N ALA A 129 -17.33 -7.06 13.65
CA ALA A 129 -16.42 -7.95 14.36
C ALA A 129 -15.09 -8.15 13.61
N LYS A 130 -15.10 -8.02 12.29
CA LYS A 130 -13.91 -8.15 11.43
C LYS A 130 -13.41 -6.82 10.89
N ASN A 131 -14.09 -5.71 11.19
CA ASN A 131 -13.87 -4.40 10.57
C ASN A 131 -13.85 -4.48 9.03
N THR A 132 -14.74 -5.28 8.45
CA THR A 132 -14.75 -5.53 7.00
C THR A 132 -16.04 -5.06 6.36
N LEU A 133 -15.89 -4.30 5.28
CA LEU A 133 -16.97 -3.91 4.38
C LEU A 133 -17.00 -4.85 3.18
N TYR A 134 -18.19 -5.26 2.76
CA TYR A 134 -18.39 -6.12 1.60
C TYR A 134 -19.29 -5.47 0.56
N LEU A 135 -18.97 -5.69 -0.71
CA LEU A 135 -19.85 -5.38 -1.83
C LEU A 135 -20.07 -6.66 -2.64
N GLN A 136 -21.26 -7.22 -2.51
CA GLN A 136 -21.72 -8.29 -3.39
C GLN A 136 -22.25 -7.66 -4.66
N MET A 137 -21.70 -8.06 -5.81
CA MET A 137 -22.10 -7.56 -7.12
C MET A 137 -22.66 -8.73 -7.90
N ASP A 138 -23.95 -8.70 -8.18
CA ASP A 138 -24.62 -9.72 -8.98
C ASP A 138 -24.98 -9.16 -10.35
N SER A 139 -25.09 -10.04 -11.35
CA SER A 139 -25.40 -9.66 -12.72
C SER A 139 -24.50 -8.53 -13.25
N LEU A 140 -23.17 -8.75 -13.15
CA LEU A 140 -22.17 -7.78 -13.61
C LEU A 140 -22.32 -7.48 -15.09
N ARG A 141 -22.19 -6.20 -15.45
CA ARG A 141 -22.27 -5.74 -16.84
C ARG A 141 -20.94 -5.15 -17.29
N ALA A 142 -20.75 -5.02 -18.60
CA ALA A 142 -19.53 -4.43 -19.17
C ALA A 142 -19.28 -3.01 -18.63
N GLU A 143 -20.34 -2.27 -18.32
CA GLU A 143 -20.25 -0.92 -17.75
C GLU A 143 -19.73 -0.88 -16.31
N ASP A 144 -19.75 -2.01 -15.59
CA ASP A 144 -19.28 -2.10 -14.20
C ASP A 144 -17.77 -2.35 -14.10
N THR A 145 -17.07 -2.45 -15.25
CA THR A 145 -15.61 -2.61 -15.36
C THR A 145 -14.90 -1.35 -14.87
N ALA A 146 -14.45 -1.38 -13.61
CA ALA A 146 -13.84 -0.24 -12.93
C ALA A 146 -12.90 -0.70 -11.81
N VAL A 147 -12.11 0.23 -11.30
CA VAL A 147 -11.40 0.09 -10.02
C VAL A 147 -12.36 0.49 -8.91
N TYR A 148 -12.45 -0.29 -7.83
CA TYR A 148 -13.35 -0.02 -6.71
C TYR A 148 -12.55 0.31 -5.45
N TYR A 149 -13.04 1.31 -4.74
CA TYR A 149 -12.46 1.89 -3.54
C TYR A 149 -13.49 1.88 -2.42
N CYS A 150 -13.04 1.58 -1.20
CA CYS A 150 -13.82 1.87 -0.02
C CYS A 150 -13.40 3.20 0.58
N ALA A 151 -14.38 3.99 1.01
CA ALA A 151 -14.13 5.28 1.63
C ALA A 151 -14.91 5.40 2.93
N ARG A 152 -14.32 6.09 3.89
CA ARG A 152 -14.94 6.41 5.17
C ARG A 152 -15.44 7.85 5.15
N ASP A 153 -16.62 8.09 5.72
CA ASP A 153 -17.11 9.45 5.93
C ASP A 153 -16.36 10.12 7.08
N THR A 154 -15.31 10.88 6.78
CA THR A 154 -14.75 11.78 7.77
C THR A 154 -15.48 13.11 7.66
N VAL A 155 -16.13 13.55 8.74
CA VAL A 155 -16.63 14.93 8.89
C VAL A 155 -15.44 15.89 8.93
N ARG A 156 -14.77 16.07 7.79
CA ARG A 156 -13.95 17.23 7.50
C ARG A 156 -14.79 18.03 6.52
N GLY A 157 -15.51 19.01 7.04
CA GLY A 157 -16.35 19.90 6.26
C GLY A 157 -15.57 20.51 5.10
N GLY A 158 -15.79 19.98 3.91
CA GLY A 158 -15.64 20.69 2.66
C GLY A 158 -17.04 21.00 2.16
N GLN A 159 -17.63 22.10 2.62
CA GLN A 159 -18.84 22.63 2.00
C GLN A 159 -18.45 23.22 0.64
N CYS A 160 -18.20 22.34 -0.33
CA CYS A 160 -18.46 22.71 -1.71
C CYS A 160 -19.95 22.53 -1.92
N GLU A 161 -20.70 23.54 -1.50
CA GLU A 161 -22.08 23.74 -1.90
C GLU A 161 -22.13 23.76 -3.43
N PRO A 162 -22.89 22.88 -4.11
CA PRO A 162 -22.99 22.92 -5.56
C PRO A 162 -23.93 24.06 -5.97
N ARG A 163 -23.47 25.31 -5.90
CA ARG A 163 -24.13 26.38 -6.65
C ARG A 163 -23.74 26.24 -8.12
N HIS A 164 -24.70 25.67 -8.86
CA HIS A 164 -24.83 25.63 -10.32
C HIS A 164 -23.91 24.65 -11.06
N LYS A 165 -24.50 23.49 -11.38
CA LYS A 165 -24.06 22.60 -12.46
C LYS A 165 -24.18 23.34 -13.81
N PRO A 166 -23.10 23.50 -14.60
CA PRO A 166 -23.26 23.84 -16.02
C PRO A 166 -23.73 22.59 -16.80
N PRO A 167 -24.58 22.75 -17.83
CA PRO A 167 -25.00 21.64 -18.67
C PRO A 167 -23.90 21.31 -19.69
N CYS A 168 -23.17 20.21 -19.50
CA CYS A 168 -22.30 19.71 -20.56
C CYS A 168 -23.17 19.01 -21.63
N ARG A 169 -23.29 19.62 -22.81
CA ARG A 169 -23.96 19.05 -23.99
C ARG A 169 -22.90 18.49 -24.97
N ASN A 170 -22.99 17.16 -25.16
CA ASN A 170 -22.49 16.26 -26.21
C ASN A 170 -21.43 16.73 -27.22
N ALA A 171 -20.33 15.99 -27.28
CA ALA A 171 -19.62 15.71 -28.54
C ALA A 171 -19.83 14.23 -28.89
N GLY A 172 -20.55 13.98 -29.98
CA GLY A 172 -20.68 12.65 -30.56
C GLY A 172 -19.35 12.20 -31.18
N GLY A 173 -18.97 10.95 -30.91
CA GLY A 173 -17.91 10.26 -31.61
C GLY A 173 -18.30 8.79 -31.73
N LYS A 174 -18.78 8.39 -32.91
CA LYS A 174 -18.83 6.99 -33.30
C LYS A 174 -17.38 6.52 -33.50
N SER A 175 -17.04 5.38 -32.93
CA SER A 175 -16.26 4.37 -33.66
C SER A 175 -16.38 3.02 -32.96
N ALA A 176 -16.96 2.08 -33.69
CA ALA A 176 -16.75 0.67 -33.47
C ALA A 176 -15.34 0.32 -33.95
N ALA A 177 -14.61 -0.46 -33.17
CA ALA A 177 -13.57 -1.33 -33.68
C ALA A 177 -13.52 -2.56 -32.76
N GLY A 178 -13.84 -3.70 -33.34
CA GLY A 178 -13.91 -4.98 -32.66
C GLY A 178 -12.56 -5.43 -32.13
N GLY A 179 -12.63 -6.06 -30.97
CA GLY A 179 -11.67 -7.06 -30.53
C GLY A 179 -12.49 -8.09 -29.77
N ALA A 180 -12.83 -9.19 -30.44
CA ALA A 180 -13.34 -10.37 -29.75
C ALA A 180 -12.23 -10.88 -28.83
N ARG A 181 -12.30 -10.42 -27.58
CA ARG A 181 -11.59 -10.97 -26.44
C ARG A 181 -12.67 -11.29 -25.43
N ASP A 182 -12.56 -12.48 -24.83
CA ASP A 182 -13.54 -13.04 -23.89
C ASP A 182 -14.21 -11.96 -23.05
N PRO A 183 -15.55 -11.98 -22.88
CA PRO A 183 -16.29 -10.85 -22.33
C PRO A 183 -16.16 -10.77 -20.80
N LEU A 184 -14.99 -11.09 -20.28
CA LEU A 184 -14.78 -11.09 -18.85
C LEU A 184 -14.61 -9.64 -18.35
N ILE A 185 -15.46 -9.27 -17.41
CA ILE A 185 -15.52 -8.01 -16.68
C ILE A 185 -14.39 -7.98 -15.66
N ARG A 186 -13.53 -6.97 -15.77
CA ARG A 186 -12.41 -6.78 -14.86
C ARG A 186 -12.81 -5.82 -13.74
N VAL A 187 -12.73 -6.30 -12.52
CA VAL A 187 -12.90 -5.50 -11.31
C VAL A 187 -11.60 -5.54 -10.54
N ASN A 188 -10.90 -4.41 -10.42
CA ASN A 188 -9.67 -4.33 -9.65
C ASN A 188 -9.96 -3.69 -8.28
N PRO A 189 -9.56 -4.30 -7.16
CA PRO A 189 -9.39 -3.57 -5.92
C PRO A 189 -8.08 -2.80 -5.99
N GLU A 190 -8.04 -1.54 -5.54
CA GLU A 190 -6.76 -0.85 -5.31
C GLU A 190 -6.25 -1.18 -3.92
N ALA A 191 -4.96 -1.45 -3.75
CA ALA A 191 -4.38 -1.51 -2.43
C ALA A 191 -4.22 -0.06 -1.94
N GLY A 192 -4.93 0.30 -0.87
CA GLY A 192 -4.94 1.64 -0.27
C GLY A 192 -3.60 2.37 -0.38
N ALA A 193 -3.64 3.55 -1.01
CA ALA A 193 -2.48 4.40 -1.24
C ALA A 193 -1.82 4.81 0.09
N HIS A 194 -0.52 4.52 0.20
CA HIS A 194 0.39 5.18 1.13
C HIS A 194 0.34 6.70 0.90
N GLY A 195 -0.35 7.44 1.76
CA GLY A 195 -0.19 8.88 1.93
C GLY A 195 0.82 9.12 3.04
N GLY A 196 1.95 9.77 2.71
CA GLY A 196 3.09 10.00 3.60
C GLY A 196 2.98 11.20 4.54
#